data_AF-A0AA38AJR0-F1
#
_entry.id   AF-A0AA38AJR0-F1
#
_cell.length_a   1.000
_cell.length_b   1.000
_cell.length_c   1.000
_cell.angle_alpha   90.00
_cell.angle_beta   90.00
_cell.angle_gamma   90.00
#
_symmetry.space_group_name_H-M   'P 1'
#
loop_
_entity.id
_entity.type
_entity.pdbx_description
1 polymer ?
#
loop_
_entity_poly.entity_id
_entity_poly.type
_entity_poly.pdbx_seq_one_letter_code
_entity_poly.pdbx_strand_id
1 'polypeptide(L)'
;MVAALGSAALAAAPPTLAATAIIIGTTFMPDPGAPEYIHGAMEHFVKPTTSCGAQSCTVRPVETPEEFWPISGWQDMTIDHSIARGLGIVDEAVRRHLSTSSEPLVVFGDSQSSTILTLEKRSMTTLSDDEKSRLVFVLVANPNRPNGGLLERIAPFAIPVINLTGSGATPTDTGIKTIDIIRQYDAIADFPRYPLNLLADLNLIAGAAIHSSYITGPIDYTDQELAQIAQSPSNQQTYGDTVYITIPAKQLPLVAPLRQFGDATGLSAITTPLADLIEPTLRVLVELGYDRSIPYGEPTGFGLFPNINPSDLASDLSSAVASGVHAALTDLGFTMPQRAPAASAPATITAKATKAAPRGDSATARVRGAETRPSASDRAAARSGPARRPGAGTARSARN
;
A
#
# COMPACT_ATOMS: atom_id res chain seq x y z
N MET A 1 -8.59 27.11 9.73
CA MET A 1 -9.71 26.79 10.65
C MET A 1 -10.41 25.61 10.01
N VAL A 2 -10.09 24.40 10.47
CA VAL A 2 -10.22 23.15 9.69
C VAL A 2 -11.24 22.23 10.35
N ALA A 3 -12.17 21.68 9.55
CA ALA A 3 -13.23 20.80 10.00
C ALA A 3 -13.19 19.45 9.25
N ALA A 4 -12.91 18.40 10.03
CA ALA A 4 -13.25 16.97 9.93
C ALA A 4 -13.56 16.29 8.57
N LEU A 5 -12.78 15.26 8.22
CA LEU A 5 -13.36 14.09 7.55
C LEU A 5 -14.35 13.41 8.51
N GLY A 6 -15.60 13.29 8.10
CA GLY A 6 -16.71 12.95 9.00
C GLY A 6 -16.69 11.51 9.49
N SER A 7 -17.04 11.38 10.78
CA SER A 7 -17.10 10.15 11.56
C SER A 7 -17.99 9.07 10.95
N ALA A 8 -17.45 7.87 10.76
CA ALA A 8 -18.27 6.67 10.86
C ALA A 8 -18.89 6.64 12.26
N ALA A 9 -20.20 6.38 12.38
CA ALA A 9 -20.89 6.38 13.65
C ALA A 9 -20.28 5.35 14.62
N LEU A 10 -19.36 5.80 15.48
CA LEU A 10 -18.99 5.09 16.69
C LEU A 10 -20.13 5.31 17.69
N ALA A 11 -20.69 4.21 18.20
CA ALA A 11 -21.46 4.27 19.44
C ALA A 11 -20.62 4.99 20.50
N ALA A 12 -21.18 6.00 21.15
CA ALA A 12 -20.48 6.78 22.16
C ALA A 12 -20.04 5.89 23.33
N ALA A 13 -18.74 5.58 23.38
CA ALA A 13 -18.10 4.99 24.54
C ALA A 13 -17.84 6.09 25.59
N PRO A 14 -17.86 5.76 26.91
CA PRO A 14 -17.53 6.71 27.97
C PRO A 14 -16.11 7.27 27.79
N PRO A 15 -15.79 8.45 28.35
CA PRO A 15 -14.51 9.10 28.08
C PRO A 15 -13.36 8.36 28.77
N THR A 16 -12.17 8.19 28.20
CA THR A 16 -11.65 8.05 26.82
C THR A 16 -10.21 7.60 27.08
N LEU A 17 -9.87 6.32 26.98
CA LEU A 17 -8.46 5.92 27.07
C LEU A 17 -7.68 6.71 26.02
N ALA A 18 -6.55 7.32 26.39
CA ALA A 18 -5.67 7.95 25.40
C ALA A 18 -5.32 6.91 24.34
N ALA A 19 -5.30 7.31 23.06
CA ALA A 19 -4.75 6.44 22.02
C ALA A 19 -3.23 6.59 21.97
N THR A 20 -2.57 5.59 21.41
CA THR A 20 -1.19 5.71 20.95
C THR A 20 -1.16 5.52 19.44
N ALA A 21 -0.42 6.35 18.73
CA ALA A 21 -0.12 6.19 17.31
C ALA A 21 1.37 5.86 17.15
N ILE A 22 1.68 4.66 16.67
CA ILE A 22 3.02 4.32 16.17
C ILE A 22 3.12 4.79 14.72
N ILE A 23 4.10 5.63 14.42
CA ILE A 23 4.35 6.15 13.08
C ILE A 23 5.66 5.58 12.57
N ILE A 24 5.61 4.89 11.44
CA ILE A 24 6.78 4.33 10.76
C ILE A 24 7.08 5.18 9.53
N GLY A 25 8.36 5.28 9.20
CA GLY A 25 8.84 5.99 8.02
C GLY A 25 8.43 5.32 6.71
N THR A 26 8.98 5.86 5.63
CA THR A 26 8.81 5.37 4.26
C THR A 26 10.19 5.20 3.65
N THR A 27 10.30 4.58 2.47
CA THR A 27 11.60 4.39 1.82
C THR A 27 12.38 5.70 1.73
N PHE A 28 13.67 5.67 2.07
CA PHE A 28 14.57 6.82 2.21
C PHE A 28 14.33 7.71 3.44
N MET A 29 13.41 7.33 4.34
CA MET A 29 13.09 8.05 5.58
C MET A 29 13.09 7.13 6.80
N PRO A 30 14.27 6.66 7.25
CA PRO A 30 14.39 5.77 8.40
C PRO A 30 13.91 6.38 9.72
N ASP A 31 14.05 7.71 9.89
CA ASP A 31 13.55 8.47 11.04
C ASP A 31 12.23 9.18 10.69
N PRO A 32 11.07 8.66 11.14
CA PRO A 32 9.78 9.32 10.93
C PRO A 32 9.54 10.50 11.89
N GLY A 33 10.47 10.82 12.79
CA GLY A 33 10.32 11.86 13.82
C GLY A 33 10.34 13.30 13.29
N ALA A 34 10.62 13.49 12.00
CA ALA A 34 10.58 14.79 11.34
C ALA A 34 9.19 15.45 11.51
N PRO A 35 9.10 16.70 12.01
CA PRO A 35 7.82 17.34 12.34
C PRO A 35 6.82 17.39 11.18
N GLU A 36 7.28 17.66 9.97
CA GLU A 36 6.46 17.71 8.76
C GLU A 36 5.89 16.34 8.38
N TYR A 37 6.65 15.27 8.61
CA TYR A 37 6.22 13.92 8.31
C TYR A 37 5.18 13.44 9.33
N ILE A 38 5.48 13.62 10.63
CA ILE A 38 4.52 13.35 11.70
C ILE A 38 3.23 14.14 11.49
N HIS A 39 3.33 15.42 11.13
CA HIS A 39 2.16 16.25 10.86
C HIS A 39 1.34 15.70 9.70
N GLY A 40 1.96 15.40 8.56
CA GLY A 40 1.26 14.84 7.40
C GLY A 40 0.63 13.48 7.67
N ALA A 41 1.35 12.56 8.32
CA ALA A 41 0.81 11.26 8.72
C ALA A 41 -0.40 11.41 9.68
N MET A 42 -0.27 12.29 10.68
CA MET A 42 -1.31 12.47 11.68
C MET A 42 -2.54 13.21 11.16
N GLU A 43 -2.36 14.38 10.52
CA GLU A 43 -3.48 15.22 10.11
C GLU A 43 -4.17 14.72 8.84
N HIS A 44 -3.43 14.13 7.89
CA HIS A 44 -4.05 13.72 6.62
C HIS A 44 -4.62 12.30 6.66
N PHE A 45 -4.10 11.41 7.51
CA PHE A 45 -4.45 9.99 7.48
C PHE A 45 -4.91 9.43 8.82
N VAL A 46 -4.11 9.56 9.89
CA VAL A 46 -4.42 8.91 11.18
C VAL A 46 -5.61 9.54 11.88
N LYS A 47 -5.59 10.84 12.16
CA LYS A 47 -6.68 11.52 12.87
C LYS A 47 -8.01 11.42 12.13
N PRO A 48 -8.07 11.64 10.80
CA PRO A 48 -9.36 11.65 10.13
C PRO A 48 -10.03 10.28 10.00
N THR A 49 -9.29 9.19 10.19
CA THR A 49 -9.79 7.83 9.95
C THR A 49 -9.83 6.94 11.20
N THR A 50 -9.27 7.40 12.32
CA THR A 50 -9.12 6.60 13.55
C THR A 50 -9.57 7.34 14.80
N SER A 51 -9.51 6.66 15.95
CA SER A 51 -9.81 7.25 17.25
C SER A 51 -8.88 8.42 17.62
N CYS A 52 -7.67 8.51 17.04
CA CYS A 52 -6.75 9.60 17.31
C CYS A 52 -7.27 11.00 16.88
N GLY A 53 -8.31 11.08 16.05
CA GLY A 53 -9.00 12.35 15.75
C GLY A 53 -10.09 12.73 16.75
N ALA A 54 -10.57 11.77 17.55
CA ALA A 54 -11.67 11.96 18.49
C ALA A 54 -11.21 12.06 19.96
N GLN A 55 -9.97 11.69 20.26
CA GLN A 55 -9.42 11.69 21.63
C GLN A 55 -7.93 12.05 21.64
N SER A 56 -7.38 12.28 22.84
CA SER A 56 -5.93 12.48 23.01
C SER A 56 -5.16 11.29 22.46
N CYS A 57 -4.11 11.56 21.66
CA CYS A 57 -3.32 10.53 21.01
C CYS A 57 -1.82 10.84 21.17
N THR A 58 -1.12 9.93 21.86
CA THR A 58 0.33 9.99 22.02
C THR A 58 1.01 9.47 20.76
N VAL A 59 1.82 10.30 20.12
CA VAL A 59 2.55 9.91 18.91
C VAL A 59 3.90 9.28 19.31
N ARG A 60 4.22 8.14 18.70
CA ARG A 60 5.47 7.41 18.91
C ARG A 60 6.12 7.09 17.55
N PRO A 61 7.08 7.89 17.07
CA PRO A 61 7.87 7.50 15.91
C PRO A 61 8.65 6.21 16.22
N VAL A 62 8.73 5.31 15.24
CA VAL A 62 9.53 4.08 15.30
C VAL A 62 10.44 4.04 14.09
N GLU A 63 11.74 4.10 14.35
CA GLU A 63 12.76 3.99 13.31
C GLU A 63 12.81 2.58 12.75
N THR A 64 12.86 2.47 11.42
CA THR A 64 13.13 1.22 10.70
C THR A 64 14.11 1.51 9.56
N PRO A 65 14.73 0.50 8.92
CA PRO A 65 15.79 0.79 7.95
C PRO A 65 15.31 1.60 6.73
N GLU A 66 14.14 1.28 6.18
CA GLU A 66 13.55 2.00 5.03
C GLU A 66 14.51 2.14 3.82
N GLU A 67 15.36 1.15 3.61
CA GLU A 67 16.39 1.11 2.57
C GLU A 67 15.88 0.40 1.30
N PHE A 68 16.46 0.77 0.16
CA PHE A 68 16.16 0.15 -1.14
C PHE A 68 17.39 0.20 -2.05
N TRP A 69 18.33 -0.71 -1.81
CA TRP A 69 19.49 -0.88 -2.69
C TRP A 69 19.09 -1.23 -4.13
N PRO A 70 19.78 -0.68 -5.16
CA PRO A 70 20.92 0.26 -5.08
C PRO A 70 20.51 1.74 -5.04
N ILE A 71 19.20 2.04 -4.99
CA ILE A 71 18.66 3.39 -5.13
C ILE A 71 18.95 4.24 -3.90
N SER A 72 18.85 3.66 -2.70
CA SER A 72 19.12 4.37 -1.44
C SER A 72 20.61 4.58 -1.19
N GLY A 73 21.44 3.65 -1.64
CA GLY A 73 22.88 3.68 -1.44
C GLY A 73 23.52 2.34 -1.81
N TRP A 74 24.80 2.34 -2.21
CA TRP A 74 25.50 1.14 -2.65
C TRP A 74 25.84 0.15 -1.52
N GLN A 75 25.81 0.61 -0.27
CA GLN A 75 26.09 -0.20 0.94
C GLN A 75 24.83 -0.58 1.71
N ASP A 76 23.68 -0.12 1.23
CA ASP A 76 22.39 -0.30 1.89
C ASP A 76 21.84 -1.71 1.65
N MET A 77 20.83 -2.07 2.44
CA MET A 77 20.08 -3.30 2.32
C MET A 77 19.26 -3.32 1.03
N THR A 78 19.14 -4.50 0.44
CA THR A 78 18.06 -4.76 -0.53
C THR A 78 16.71 -4.62 0.17
N ILE A 79 15.67 -4.29 -0.60
CA ILE A 79 14.35 -4.00 -0.04
C ILE A 79 13.75 -5.14 0.80
N ASP A 80 13.88 -6.40 0.38
CA ASP A 80 13.43 -7.55 1.20
C ASP A 80 14.13 -7.62 2.57
N HIS A 81 15.43 -7.28 2.64
CA HIS A 81 16.18 -7.26 3.90
C HIS A 81 15.77 -6.09 4.79
N SER A 82 15.54 -4.91 4.19
CA SER A 82 15.01 -3.74 4.88
C SER A 82 13.64 -4.04 5.51
N ILE A 83 12.69 -4.57 4.71
CA ILE A 83 11.36 -4.97 5.17
C ILE A 83 11.44 -6.02 6.28
N ALA A 84 12.26 -7.06 6.13
CA ALA A 84 12.39 -8.11 7.14
C ALA A 84 12.94 -7.58 8.48
N ARG A 85 13.90 -6.65 8.43
CA ARG A 85 14.44 -6.01 9.64
C ARG A 85 13.42 -5.06 10.26
N GLY A 86 12.74 -4.26 9.45
CA GLY A 86 11.66 -3.37 9.89
C GLY A 86 10.51 -4.12 10.56
N LEU A 87 10.10 -5.27 10.01
CA LEU A 87 9.09 -6.16 10.59
C LEU A 87 9.45 -6.58 12.02
N GLY A 88 10.69 -6.98 12.27
CA GLY A 88 11.12 -7.35 13.63
C GLY A 88 11.04 -6.19 14.63
N ILE A 89 11.36 -4.96 14.19
CA ILE A 89 11.29 -3.76 15.03
C ILE A 89 9.84 -3.39 15.33
N VAL A 90 8.98 -3.43 14.31
CA VAL A 90 7.55 -3.09 14.42
C VAL A 90 6.82 -4.12 15.29
N ASP A 91 7.07 -5.42 15.12
CA ASP A 91 6.49 -6.47 15.96
C ASP A 91 6.81 -6.26 17.45
N GLU A 92 8.07 -5.95 17.76
CA GLU A 92 8.48 -5.66 19.13
C GLU A 92 7.76 -4.40 19.68
N ALA A 93 7.62 -3.34 18.86
CA ALA A 93 6.94 -2.11 19.26
C ALA A 93 5.45 -2.34 19.54
N VAL A 94 4.75 -3.07 18.66
CA VAL A 94 3.32 -3.36 18.78
C VAL A 94 3.04 -4.31 19.94
N ARG A 95 3.75 -5.44 20.04
CA ARG A 95 3.54 -6.41 21.12
C ARG A 95 3.85 -5.83 22.50
N ARG A 96 4.87 -4.99 22.60
CA ARG A 96 5.17 -4.28 23.85
C ARG A 96 4.01 -3.39 24.27
N HIS A 97 3.43 -2.61 23.34
CA HIS A 97 2.26 -1.78 23.65
C HIS A 97 1.07 -2.63 24.09
N LEU A 98 0.71 -3.66 23.32
CA LEU A 98 -0.44 -4.52 23.63
C LEU A 98 -0.31 -5.26 24.97
N SER A 99 0.91 -5.64 25.37
CA SER A 99 1.15 -6.32 26.65
C SER A 99 1.24 -5.40 27.86
N THR A 100 1.48 -4.09 27.65
CA THR A 100 1.69 -3.13 28.75
C THR A 100 0.57 -2.11 28.89
N SER A 101 -0.34 -2.03 27.92
CA SER A 101 -1.40 -1.04 27.88
C SER A 101 -2.69 -1.63 27.29
N SER A 102 -3.81 -1.23 27.89
CA SER A 102 -5.15 -1.46 27.35
C SER A 102 -5.62 -0.31 26.44
N GLU A 103 -4.77 0.67 26.17
CA GLU A 103 -5.08 1.80 25.31
C GLU A 103 -5.23 1.38 23.83
N PRO A 104 -6.13 2.03 23.07
CA PRO A 104 -6.18 1.86 21.63
C PRO A 104 -4.83 2.16 20.97
N LEU A 105 -4.42 1.31 20.04
CA LEU A 105 -3.19 1.44 19.27
C LEU A 105 -3.52 1.61 17.80
N VAL A 106 -3.03 2.69 17.21
CA VAL A 106 -2.98 2.89 15.77
C VAL A 106 -1.54 2.69 15.32
N VAL A 107 -1.33 1.94 14.25
CA VAL A 107 -0.01 1.79 13.63
C VAL A 107 -0.13 2.24 12.18
N PHE A 108 0.63 3.28 11.84
CA PHE A 108 0.65 3.91 10.54
C PHE A 108 1.92 3.52 9.79
N GLY A 109 1.76 3.25 8.49
CA GLY A 109 2.87 3.15 7.55
C GLY A 109 2.42 3.50 6.14
N ASP A 110 3.34 3.97 5.31
CA ASP A 110 3.15 4.25 3.90
C ASP A 110 4.22 3.55 3.05
N SER A 111 3.87 3.18 1.82
CA SER A 111 4.79 2.52 0.87
C SER A 111 5.47 1.25 1.46
N GLN A 112 6.78 1.25 1.66
CA GLN A 112 7.53 0.12 2.22
C GLN A 112 7.05 -0.26 3.63
N SER A 113 6.74 0.70 4.50
CA SER A 113 6.22 0.37 5.84
C SER A 113 4.79 -0.15 5.80
N SER A 114 3.98 0.19 4.79
CA SER A 114 2.70 -0.52 4.53
C SER A 114 2.90 -2.01 4.18
N THR A 115 4.01 -2.35 3.51
CA THR A 115 4.40 -3.76 3.30
C THR A 115 4.78 -4.42 4.63
N ILE A 116 5.54 -3.72 5.48
CA ILE A 116 5.86 -4.19 6.83
C ILE A 116 4.57 -4.47 7.63
N LEU A 117 3.61 -3.54 7.61
CA LEU A 117 2.32 -3.70 8.30
C LEU A 117 1.46 -4.82 7.72
N THR A 118 1.55 -5.06 6.40
CA THR A 118 0.91 -6.23 5.78
C THR A 118 1.45 -7.54 6.34
N LEU A 119 2.77 -7.67 6.44
CA LEU A 119 3.41 -8.86 6.99
C LEU A 119 3.13 -8.99 8.49
N GLU A 120 3.07 -7.87 9.20
CA GLU A 120 2.75 -7.86 10.63
C GLU A 120 1.30 -8.30 10.89
N LYS A 121 0.34 -7.74 10.17
CA LYS A 121 -1.06 -8.17 10.24
C LYS A 121 -1.21 -9.69 10.01
N ARG A 122 -0.41 -10.25 9.10
CA ARG A 122 -0.37 -11.68 8.80
C ARG A 122 0.23 -12.52 9.95
N SER A 123 1.19 -11.97 10.69
CA SER A 123 1.84 -12.64 11.84
C SER A 123 0.94 -12.68 13.08
N MET A 124 -0.01 -11.74 13.19
CA MET A 124 -0.83 -11.49 14.38
C MET A 124 -2.09 -12.36 14.54
N THR A 125 -2.12 -13.54 13.92
CA THR A 125 -3.29 -14.44 14.00
C THR A 125 -3.61 -14.93 15.41
N THR A 126 -2.61 -14.97 16.30
CA THR A 126 -2.70 -15.45 17.69
C THR A 126 -3.15 -14.40 18.70
N LEU A 127 -3.32 -13.14 18.29
CA LEU A 127 -3.85 -12.12 19.20
C LEU A 127 -5.27 -12.49 19.66
N SER A 128 -5.58 -12.19 20.92
CA SER A 128 -6.94 -12.31 21.45
C SER A 128 -7.88 -11.31 20.78
N ASP A 129 -9.19 -11.57 20.84
CA ASP A 129 -10.20 -10.65 20.28
C ASP A 129 -10.14 -9.26 20.92
N ASP A 130 -9.81 -9.18 22.22
CA ASP A 130 -9.59 -7.90 22.91
C ASP A 130 -8.42 -7.13 22.31
N GLU A 131 -7.26 -7.77 22.14
CA GLU A 131 -6.08 -7.14 21.54
C GLU A 131 -6.35 -6.68 20.11
N LYS A 132 -7.01 -7.53 19.30
CA LYS A 132 -7.40 -7.18 17.93
C LYS A 132 -8.36 -5.99 17.90
N SER A 133 -9.32 -5.92 18.82
CA SER A 133 -10.31 -4.83 18.87
C SER A 133 -9.70 -3.46 19.17
N ARG A 134 -8.54 -3.43 19.82
CA ARG A 134 -7.81 -2.21 20.18
C ARG A 134 -6.73 -1.83 19.18
N LEU A 135 -6.40 -2.69 18.21
CA LEU A 135 -5.36 -2.45 17.20
C LEU A 135 -5.99 -2.03 15.87
N VAL A 136 -5.51 -0.92 15.31
CA VAL A 136 -5.89 -0.45 13.97
C VAL A 136 -4.64 -0.23 13.13
N PHE A 137 -4.62 -0.80 11.93
CA PHE A 137 -3.59 -0.50 10.93
C PHE A 137 -4.09 0.57 9.95
N VAL A 138 -3.23 1.56 9.65
CA VAL A 138 -3.45 2.54 8.58
C VAL A 138 -2.33 2.39 7.57
N LEU A 139 -2.66 1.90 6.38
CA LEU A 139 -1.74 1.65 5.27
C LEU A 139 -2.00 2.70 4.19
N VAL A 140 -0.97 3.44 3.83
CA VAL A 140 -1.03 4.43 2.75
C VAL A 140 -0.13 3.98 1.60
N ALA A 141 -0.57 4.16 0.36
CA ALA A 141 0.21 3.75 -0.81
C ALA A 141 0.66 2.27 -0.74
N ASN A 142 -0.26 1.40 -0.30
CA ASN A 142 0.05 0.01 0.04
C ASN A 142 0.48 -0.84 -1.19
N PRO A 143 1.74 -1.31 -1.27
CA PRO A 143 2.20 -2.15 -2.37
C PRO A 143 1.54 -3.55 -2.38
N ASN A 144 0.92 -3.95 -1.28
CA ASN A 144 0.23 -5.23 -1.09
C ASN A 144 -1.30 -5.12 -1.23
N ARG A 145 -1.83 -3.98 -1.69
CA ARG A 145 -3.28 -3.83 -1.89
C ARG A 145 -3.81 -4.98 -2.79
N PRO A 146 -4.84 -5.75 -2.36
CA PRO A 146 -5.22 -6.98 -3.06
C PRO A 146 -5.60 -6.79 -4.54
N ASN A 147 -6.34 -5.73 -4.88
CA ASN A 147 -6.47 -5.27 -6.26
C ASN A 147 -5.81 -3.90 -6.42
N GLY A 148 -4.62 -3.89 -7.02
CA GLY A 148 -3.85 -2.68 -7.35
C GLY A 148 -2.41 -2.69 -6.85
N GLY A 149 -2.08 -3.45 -5.81
CA GLY A 149 -0.73 -3.46 -5.26
C GLY A 149 0.27 -4.21 -6.14
N LEU A 150 1.40 -3.59 -6.48
CA LEU A 150 2.48 -4.18 -7.28
C LEU A 150 3.00 -5.49 -6.68
N LEU A 151 3.12 -5.59 -5.36
CA LEU A 151 3.61 -6.81 -4.69
C LEU A 151 2.58 -7.94 -4.67
N GLU A 152 1.29 -7.62 -4.82
CA GLU A 152 0.27 -8.61 -5.13
C GLU A 152 0.30 -8.98 -6.62
N ARG A 153 0.50 -8.03 -7.54
CA ARG A 153 0.62 -8.32 -8.99
C ARG A 153 1.77 -9.28 -9.29
N ILE A 154 2.92 -9.10 -8.64
CA ILE A 154 4.14 -9.89 -8.84
C ILE A 154 4.06 -11.26 -8.15
N ALA A 155 3.24 -11.41 -7.10
CA ALA A 155 3.22 -12.62 -6.30
C ALA A 155 2.93 -13.88 -7.14
N PRO A 156 3.61 -15.01 -6.86
CA PRO A 156 4.58 -15.27 -5.80
C PRO A 156 6.05 -15.09 -6.23
N PHE A 157 6.32 -14.35 -7.32
CA PHE A 157 7.66 -14.22 -7.88
C PHE A 157 8.50 -13.14 -7.19
N ALA A 158 9.79 -13.11 -7.47
CA ALA A 158 10.70 -12.05 -7.03
C ALA A 158 11.42 -11.45 -8.24
N ILE A 159 11.63 -10.13 -8.21
CA ILE A 159 12.49 -9.46 -9.18
C ILE A 159 13.94 -9.68 -8.73
N PRO A 160 14.77 -10.37 -9.54
CA PRO A 160 16.15 -10.66 -9.16
C PRO A 160 16.98 -9.36 -9.11
N VAL A 161 18.18 -9.46 -8.51
CA VAL A 161 19.14 -8.36 -8.30
C VAL A 161 18.71 -7.38 -7.20
N ILE A 162 17.53 -6.79 -7.28
CA ILE A 162 17.04 -5.83 -6.27
C ILE A 162 16.36 -6.50 -5.08
N ASN A 163 16.19 -7.83 -5.11
CA ASN A 163 15.46 -8.64 -4.14
C ASN A 163 14.13 -7.99 -3.73
N LEU A 164 13.26 -7.78 -4.73
CA LEU A 164 11.89 -7.34 -4.49
C LEU A 164 10.95 -8.54 -4.66
N THR A 165 10.53 -9.13 -3.54
CA THR A 165 9.60 -10.26 -3.56
C THR A 165 8.16 -9.78 -3.59
N GLY A 166 7.34 -10.36 -4.49
CA GLY A 166 5.89 -10.22 -4.47
C GLY A 166 5.31 -10.89 -3.23
N SER A 167 5.20 -10.13 -2.14
CA SER A 167 4.80 -10.61 -0.80
C SER A 167 3.30 -10.86 -0.63
N GLY A 168 2.53 -10.71 -1.72
CA GLY A 168 1.11 -11.06 -1.84
C GLY A 168 0.18 -10.10 -1.10
N ALA A 169 -1.12 -10.32 -1.24
CA ALA A 169 -2.16 -9.46 -0.72
C ALA A 169 -2.08 -9.22 0.80
N THR A 170 -2.41 -7.99 1.22
CA THR A 170 -2.76 -7.69 2.61
C THR A 170 -3.99 -8.51 3.00
N PRO A 171 -3.92 -9.34 4.07
CA PRO A 171 -5.05 -10.18 4.46
C PRO A 171 -6.22 -9.31 4.92
N THR A 172 -7.45 -9.75 4.67
CA THR A 172 -8.69 -9.02 4.99
C THR A 172 -9.57 -9.73 6.02
N ASP A 173 -9.07 -10.82 6.61
CA ASP A 173 -9.83 -11.75 7.44
C ASP A 173 -9.11 -12.09 8.76
N THR A 174 -8.27 -11.19 9.27
CA THR A 174 -7.53 -11.43 10.54
C THR A 174 -8.32 -10.96 11.76
N GLY A 175 -9.33 -10.12 11.56
CA GLY A 175 -10.11 -9.46 12.60
C GLY A 175 -9.47 -8.17 13.10
N ILE A 176 -8.36 -7.73 12.50
CA ILE A 176 -7.66 -6.48 12.85
C ILE A 176 -8.15 -5.40 11.89
N LYS A 177 -8.80 -4.37 12.45
CA LYS A 177 -9.34 -3.27 11.65
C LYS A 177 -8.20 -2.61 10.86
N THR A 178 -8.39 -2.50 9.56
CA THR A 178 -7.39 -1.92 8.66
C THR A 178 -8.01 -0.84 7.80
N ILE A 179 -7.25 0.23 7.54
CA ILE A 179 -7.63 1.33 6.66
C ILE A 179 -6.55 1.42 5.59
N ASP A 180 -6.93 1.20 4.33
CA ASP A 180 -6.01 1.18 3.19
C ASP A 180 -6.35 2.35 2.26
N ILE A 181 -5.42 3.29 2.09
CA ILE A 181 -5.65 4.56 1.39
C ILE A 181 -4.64 4.69 0.25
N ILE A 182 -5.15 4.85 -0.98
CA ILE A 182 -4.32 5.02 -2.17
C ILE A 182 -4.85 6.18 -3.03
N ARG A 183 -4.01 6.72 -3.89
CA ARG A 183 -4.35 7.66 -4.97
C ARG A 183 -4.46 6.88 -6.28
N GLN A 184 -5.47 7.18 -7.08
CA GLN A 184 -5.66 6.59 -8.40
C GLN A 184 -4.42 6.86 -9.27
N TYR A 185 -4.00 5.86 -10.02
CA TYR A 185 -2.78 5.87 -10.85
C TYR A 185 -1.46 5.93 -10.08
N ASP A 186 -1.48 5.67 -8.77
CA ASP A 186 -0.26 5.38 -8.02
C ASP A 186 0.48 4.20 -8.68
N ALA A 187 1.74 4.44 -9.07
CA ALA A 187 2.56 3.49 -9.80
C ALA A 187 2.96 2.23 -9.04
N ILE A 188 2.58 2.09 -7.77
CA ILE A 188 2.88 0.94 -6.92
C ILE A 188 1.60 0.40 -6.27
N ALA A 189 0.74 1.28 -5.76
CA ALA A 189 -0.46 0.90 -5.01
C ALA A 189 -1.74 0.82 -5.88
N ASP A 190 -1.69 1.37 -7.10
CA ASP A 190 -2.70 1.25 -8.16
C ASP A 190 -2.04 0.84 -9.48
N PHE A 191 -1.33 -0.29 -9.45
CA PHE A 191 -0.64 -0.86 -10.59
C PHE A 191 -1.64 -1.49 -11.58
N PRO A 192 -1.52 -1.17 -12.90
CA PRO A 192 -2.34 -1.76 -13.95
C PRO A 192 -2.38 -3.29 -13.88
N ARG A 193 -3.56 -3.86 -14.10
CA ARG A 193 -3.73 -5.31 -14.18
C ARG A 193 -3.21 -5.88 -15.51
N TYR A 194 -3.31 -5.08 -16.59
CA TYR A 194 -3.03 -5.49 -17.95
C TYR A 194 -1.82 -4.74 -18.53
N PRO A 195 -0.59 -5.26 -18.37
CA PRO A 195 0.64 -4.57 -18.79
C PRO A 195 0.86 -4.54 -20.31
N LEU A 196 -0.10 -5.03 -21.11
CA LEU A 196 -0.11 -4.83 -22.57
C LEU A 196 -0.83 -3.54 -22.98
N ASN A 197 -1.49 -2.86 -22.03
CA ASN A 197 -2.07 -1.54 -22.28
C ASN A 197 -1.00 -0.45 -22.12
N LEU A 198 -0.32 -0.15 -23.23
CA LEU A 198 0.75 0.84 -23.25
C LEU A 198 0.32 2.25 -22.82
N LEU A 199 -0.96 2.60 -22.97
CA LEU A 199 -1.46 3.90 -22.48
C LEU A 199 -1.52 3.93 -20.96
N ALA A 200 -1.93 2.83 -20.32
CA ALA A 200 -1.88 2.69 -18.87
C ALA A 200 -0.44 2.72 -18.35
N ASP A 201 0.50 2.08 -19.06
CA ASP A 201 1.92 2.10 -18.69
C ASP A 201 2.53 3.50 -18.81
N LEU A 202 2.23 4.22 -19.90
CA LEU A 202 2.67 5.60 -20.07
C LEU A 202 2.05 6.53 -19.03
N ASN A 203 0.77 6.31 -18.67
CA ASN A 203 0.11 7.04 -17.61
C ASN A 203 0.75 6.78 -16.24
N LEU A 204 1.11 5.52 -15.97
CA LEU A 204 1.83 5.13 -14.76
C LEU A 204 3.20 5.83 -14.68
N ILE A 205 3.96 5.88 -15.78
CA ILE A 205 5.25 6.58 -15.83
C ILE A 205 5.06 8.08 -15.59
N ALA A 206 4.08 8.70 -16.24
CA ALA A 206 3.77 10.12 -16.06
C ALA A 206 3.31 10.44 -14.62
N GLY A 207 2.66 9.47 -13.96
CA GLY A 207 2.18 9.56 -12.58
C GLY A 207 3.16 9.05 -11.51
N ALA A 208 4.39 8.67 -11.85
CA ALA A 208 5.29 8.00 -10.91
C ALA A 208 5.52 8.77 -9.59
N ALA A 209 5.53 10.11 -9.65
CA ALA A 209 5.70 10.97 -8.47
C ALA A 209 4.52 10.93 -7.49
N ILE A 210 3.34 10.41 -7.90
CA ILE A 210 2.18 10.26 -7.03
C ILE A 210 2.55 9.41 -5.80
N HIS A 211 3.31 8.33 -5.99
CA HIS A 211 3.63 7.39 -4.93
C HIS A 211 4.37 8.02 -3.74
N SER A 212 5.32 8.92 -4.00
CA SER A 212 6.11 9.61 -2.96
C SER A 212 5.45 10.89 -2.43
N SER A 213 4.24 11.25 -2.90
CA SER A 213 3.63 12.56 -2.65
C SER A 213 2.52 12.56 -1.58
N TYR A 214 2.30 11.45 -0.88
CA TYR A 214 1.17 11.32 0.05
C TYR A 214 1.30 12.22 1.29
N ILE A 215 2.49 12.30 1.87
CA ILE A 215 2.73 12.99 3.14
C ILE A 215 3.08 14.46 2.92
N THR A 216 4.05 14.72 2.05
CA THR A 216 4.66 16.05 1.87
C THR A 216 4.42 16.65 0.49
N GLY A 217 3.82 15.90 -0.42
CA GLY A 217 3.50 16.39 -1.76
C GLY A 217 2.22 17.23 -1.79
N PRO A 218 2.01 18.01 -2.87
CA PRO A 218 0.78 18.75 -3.04
C PRO A 218 -0.40 17.78 -3.02
N ILE A 219 -1.40 18.11 -2.20
CA ILE A 219 -2.70 17.46 -2.26
C ILE A 219 -3.59 18.40 -3.03
N ASP A 220 -3.88 18.04 -4.29
CA ASP A 220 -4.78 18.82 -5.14
C ASP A 220 -6.25 18.66 -4.71
N TYR A 221 -6.50 18.56 -3.41
CA TYR A 221 -7.81 18.46 -2.78
C TYR A 221 -7.83 19.31 -1.52
N THR A 222 -8.91 20.04 -1.32
CA THR A 222 -9.25 20.64 -0.03
C THR A 222 -9.64 19.56 0.98
N ASP A 223 -9.52 19.86 2.27
CA ASP A 223 -9.94 18.96 3.34
C ASP A 223 -11.40 18.49 3.19
N GLN A 224 -12.28 19.41 2.73
CA GLN A 224 -13.68 19.11 2.49
C GLN A 224 -13.87 18.14 1.32
N GLU A 225 -13.11 18.29 0.24
CA GLU A 225 -13.16 17.34 -0.88
C GLU A 225 -12.64 15.96 -0.45
N LEU A 226 -11.56 15.89 0.33
CA LEU A 226 -11.06 14.62 0.88
C LEU A 226 -12.11 13.96 1.80
N ALA A 227 -12.79 14.75 2.65
CA ALA A 227 -13.90 14.28 3.47
C ALA A 227 -15.02 13.64 2.63
N GLN A 228 -15.40 14.29 1.53
CA GLN A 228 -16.43 13.79 0.62
C GLN A 228 -15.96 12.53 -0.11
N ILE A 229 -14.71 12.50 -0.58
CA ILE A 229 -14.11 11.34 -1.25
C ILE A 229 -14.12 10.13 -0.32
N ALA A 230 -13.66 10.30 0.92
CA ALA A 230 -13.60 9.20 1.89
C ALA A 230 -14.97 8.64 2.27
N GLN A 231 -16.05 9.40 2.04
CA GLN A 231 -17.43 8.98 2.31
C GLN A 231 -18.18 8.54 1.05
N SER A 232 -17.60 8.74 -0.14
CA SER A 232 -18.25 8.39 -1.40
C SER A 232 -18.21 6.87 -1.62
N PRO A 233 -19.36 6.20 -1.83
CA PRO A 233 -19.39 4.77 -2.17
C PRO A 233 -18.62 4.41 -3.46
N SER A 234 -18.33 5.38 -4.33
CA SER A 234 -17.51 5.17 -5.53
C SER A 234 -16.02 5.03 -5.23
N ASN A 235 -15.59 5.57 -4.09
CA ASN A 235 -14.19 5.72 -3.71
C ASN A 235 -13.87 4.94 -2.44
N GLN A 236 -14.87 4.35 -1.79
CA GLN A 236 -14.74 3.61 -0.55
C GLN A 236 -15.38 2.22 -0.68
N GLN A 237 -14.66 1.20 -0.20
CA GLN A 237 -15.18 -0.16 -0.09
C GLN A 237 -14.77 -0.78 1.24
N THR A 238 -15.67 -1.54 1.86
CA THR A 238 -15.31 -2.44 2.97
C THR A 238 -15.25 -3.87 2.44
N TYR A 239 -14.14 -4.56 2.72
CA TYR A 239 -13.96 -5.97 2.41
C TYR A 239 -13.31 -6.66 3.61
N GLY A 240 -14.04 -7.59 4.22
CA GLY A 240 -13.62 -8.22 5.47
C GLY A 240 -13.43 -7.19 6.60
N ASP A 241 -12.27 -7.19 7.23
CA ASP A 241 -11.87 -6.26 8.30
C ASP A 241 -11.22 -4.95 7.80
N THR A 242 -11.18 -4.74 6.48
CA THR A 242 -10.45 -3.63 5.86
C THR A 242 -11.40 -2.64 5.17
N VAL A 243 -11.19 -1.34 5.44
CA VAL A 243 -11.81 -0.22 4.73
C VAL A 243 -10.79 0.32 3.73
N TYR A 244 -11.14 0.26 2.46
CA TYR A 244 -10.35 0.78 1.35
C TYR A 244 -10.88 2.15 0.94
N ILE A 245 -9.97 3.10 0.73
CA ILE A 245 -10.25 4.44 0.20
C ILE A 245 -9.33 4.67 -1.01
N THR A 246 -9.91 5.10 -2.13
CA THR A 246 -9.19 5.48 -3.34
C THR A 246 -9.47 6.94 -3.64
N ILE A 247 -8.45 7.78 -3.54
CA ILE A 247 -8.51 9.20 -3.89
C ILE A 247 -8.40 9.29 -5.42
N PRO A 248 -9.45 9.72 -6.15
CA PRO A 248 -9.40 9.79 -7.61
C PRO A 248 -8.38 10.82 -8.10
N ALA A 249 -7.90 10.68 -9.33
CA ALA A 249 -7.03 11.67 -9.94
C ALA A 249 -7.87 12.76 -10.63
N LYS A 250 -7.72 14.03 -10.22
CA LYS A 250 -8.42 15.17 -10.86
C LYS A 250 -8.09 15.27 -12.33
N GLN A 251 -6.83 15.03 -12.68
CA GLN A 251 -6.32 15.04 -14.05
C GLN A 251 -5.65 13.71 -14.37
N LEU A 252 -5.71 13.29 -15.62
CA LEU A 252 -5.02 12.10 -16.10
C LEU A 252 -3.51 12.37 -16.13
N PRO A 253 -2.67 11.63 -15.36
CA PRO A 253 -1.23 11.87 -15.33
C PRO A 253 -0.56 11.92 -16.71
N LEU A 254 -1.02 11.09 -17.65
CA LEU A 254 -0.54 11.06 -19.03
C LEU A 254 -0.62 12.42 -19.75
N VAL A 255 -1.56 13.28 -19.36
CA VAL A 255 -1.79 14.60 -19.97
C VAL A 255 -1.11 15.73 -19.19
N ALA A 256 -0.68 15.47 -17.95
CA ALA A 256 -0.03 16.47 -17.11
C ALA A 256 1.20 17.13 -17.76
N PRO A 257 2.09 16.42 -18.50
CA PRO A 257 3.23 17.06 -19.17
C PRO A 257 2.83 18.14 -20.20
N LEU A 258 1.71 17.97 -20.90
CA LEU A 258 1.20 18.97 -21.84
C LEU A 258 0.77 20.25 -21.12
N ARG A 259 0.09 20.10 -19.98
CA ARG A 259 -0.35 21.24 -19.15
C ARG A 259 0.86 21.98 -18.55
N GLN A 260 1.79 21.22 -17.97
CA GLN A 260 3.03 21.75 -17.40
C GLN A 260 3.87 22.50 -18.44
N PHE A 261 3.95 21.99 -19.67
CA PHE A 261 4.61 22.69 -20.77
C PHE A 261 3.93 24.03 -21.08
N GLY A 262 2.61 24.05 -21.12
CA GLY A 262 1.83 25.28 -21.27
C GLY A 262 2.16 26.33 -20.21
N ASP A 263 2.12 25.92 -18.95
CA ASP A 263 2.37 26.80 -17.81
C ASP A 263 3.81 27.32 -17.81
N ALA A 264 4.78 26.46 -18.12
CA ALA A 264 6.19 26.83 -18.19
C ALA A 264 6.53 27.77 -19.37
N THR A 265 5.76 27.74 -20.46
CA THR A 265 6.02 28.52 -21.69
C THR A 265 5.07 29.70 -21.89
N GLY A 266 4.06 29.86 -21.03
CA GLY A 266 3.00 30.86 -21.21
C GLY A 266 2.00 30.50 -22.31
N LEU A 267 1.95 29.24 -22.73
CA LEU A 267 1.05 28.72 -23.78
C LEU A 267 -0.21 28.04 -23.23
N SER A 268 -0.52 28.21 -21.93
CA SER A 268 -1.68 27.56 -21.27
C SER A 268 -3.01 27.83 -21.98
N ALA A 269 -3.17 29.00 -22.62
CA ALA A 269 -4.36 29.33 -23.42
C ALA A 269 -4.60 28.38 -24.62
N ILE A 270 -3.59 27.62 -25.04
CA ILE A 270 -3.68 26.63 -26.12
C ILE A 270 -3.58 25.21 -25.55
N THR A 271 -2.63 24.97 -24.65
CA THR A 271 -2.35 23.63 -24.14
C THR A 271 -3.43 23.13 -23.19
N THR A 272 -4.07 24.00 -22.40
CA THR A 272 -5.16 23.61 -21.49
C THR A 272 -6.40 23.15 -22.26
N PRO A 273 -6.98 23.93 -23.19
CA PRO A 273 -8.11 23.44 -24.00
C PRO A 273 -7.78 22.16 -24.78
N LEU A 274 -6.54 22.02 -25.28
CA LEU A 274 -6.10 20.81 -25.97
C LEU A 274 -6.04 19.60 -25.02
N ALA A 275 -5.49 19.79 -23.82
CA ALA A 275 -5.44 18.77 -22.78
C ALA A 275 -6.85 18.34 -22.36
N ASP A 276 -7.74 19.29 -22.09
CA ASP A 276 -9.14 19.05 -21.72
C ASP A 276 -9.94 18.38 -22.84
N LEU A 277 -9.61 18.63 -24.10
CA LEU A 277 -10.20 17.96 -25.26
C LEU A 277 -9.86 16.45 -25.30
N ILE A 278 -8.59 16.09 -25.10
CA ILE A 278 -8.10 14.72 -25.29
C ILE A 278 -8.22 13.87 -24.04
N GLU A 279 -8.16 14.48 -22.86
CA GLU A 279 -8.03 13.80 -21.58
C GLU A 279 -9.17 12.80 -21.32
N PRO A 280 -10.46 13.12 -21.50
CA PRO A 280 -11.53 12.18 -21.20
C PRO A 280 -11.43 10.90 -22.03
N THR A 281 -11.06 11.02 -23.31
CA THR A 281 -10.91 9.86 -24.22
C THR A 281 -9.70 9.02 -23.81
N LEU A 282 -8.57 9.67 -23.54
CA LEU A 282 -7.38 8.98 -23.05
C LEU A 282 -7.64 8.28 -21.72
N ARG A 283 -8.44 8.86 -20.83
CA ARG A 283 -8.81 8.27 -19.55
C ARG A 283 -9.57 6.96 -19.73
N VAL A 284 -10.56 6.91 -20.64
CA VAL A 284 -11.26 5.66 -20.98
C VAL A 284 -10.28 4.58 -21.44
N LEU A 285 -9.34 4.93 -22.32
CA LEU A 285 -8.37 3.96 -22.86
C LEU A 285 -7.32 3.52 -21.82
N VAL A 286 -6.90 4.43 -20.94
CA VAL A 286 -6.02 4.12 -19.80
C VAL A 286 -6.72 3.19 -18.81
N GLU A 287 -7.99 3.44 -18.49
CA GLU A 287 -8.76 2.61 -17.56
C GLU A 287 -8.95 1.16 -18.06
N LEU A 288 -8.82 0.89 -19.36
CA LEU A 288 -8.77 -0.50 -19.88
C LEU A 288 -7.55 -1.30 -19.36
N GLY A 289 -6.53 -0.62 -18.82
CA GLY A 289 -5.38 -1.26 -18.15
C GLY A 289 -5.72 -1.74 -16.74
N TYR A 290 -6.87 -1.35 -16.21
CA TYR A 290 -7.34 -1.61 -14.86
C TYR A 290 -8.60 -2.48 -14.90
N ASP A 291 -8.84 -3.26 -13.85
CA ASP A 291 -10.14 -3.91 -13.64
C ASP A 291 -10.75 -3.38 -12.35
N ARG A 292 -11.60 -2.36 -12.51
CA ARG A 292 -12.32 -1.69 -11.43
C ARG A 292 -13.58 -2.44 -11.01
N SER A 293 -13.96 -3.52 -11.71
CA SER A 293 -15.10 -4.37 -11.34
C SER A 293 -14.77 -5.35 -10.23
N ILE A 294 -13.48 -5.71 -10.10
CA ILE A 294 -12.97 -6.55 -9.03
C ILE A 294 -12.88 -5.73 -7.73
N PRO A 295 -13.48 -6.21 -6.61
CA PRO A 295 -13.33 -5.59 -5.30
C PRO A 295 -11.88 -5.27 -4.92
N TYR A 296 -11.65 -4.14 -4.25
CA TYR A 296 -10.33 -3.71 -3.78
C TYR A 296 -9.64 -4.74 -2.87
N GLY A 297 -10.44 -5.47 -2.08
CA GLY A 297 -9.96 -6.49 -1.15
C GLY A 297 -9.82 -7.89 -1.74
N GLU A 298 -10.11 -8.08 -3.03
CA GLU A 298 -9.97 -9.38 -3.71
C GLU A 298 -8.56 -9.50 -4.34
N PRO A 299 -7.72 -10.46 -3.89
CA PRO A 299 -6.37 -10.64 -4.43
C PRO A 299 -6.37 -10.88 -5.94
N THR A 300 -5.65 -10.05 -6.68
CA THR A 300 -5.68 -10.03 -8.13
C THR A 300 -4.27 -9.86 -8.71
N GLY A 301 -3.72 -10.93 -9.27
CA GLY A 301 -2.47 -10.88 -10.03
C GLY A 301 -2.59 -10.19 -11.39
N PHE A 302 -1.52 -10.23 -12.20
CA PHE A 302 -1.55 -9.79 -13.58
C PHE A 302 -2.51 -10.60 -14.46
N GLY A 303 -2.98 -10.00 -15.55
CA GLY A 303 -3.49 -10.78 -16.69
C GLY A 303 -3.15 -10.13 -18.02
N LEU A 304 -3.45 -10.85 -19.10
CA LEU A 304 -2.98 -10.47 -20.43
C LEU A 304 -3.89 -9.44 -21.11
N PHE A 305 -5.21 -9.64 -21.04
CA PHE A 305 -6.19 -8.79 -21.74
C PHE A 305 -7.41 -8.50 -20.88
N PRO A 306 -7.93 -7.26 -20.91
CA PRO A 306 -9.20 -6.91 -20.26
C PRO A 306 -10.37 -7.61 -20.92
N ASN A 307 -11.41 -7.90 -20.13
CA ASN A 307 -12.70 -8.32 -20.65
C ASN A 307 -13.50 -7.07 -21.03
N ILE A 308 -13.54 -6.74 -22.33
CA ILE A 308 -14.17 -5.52 -22.85
C ILE A 308 -15.52 -5.85 -23.46
N ASN A 309 -16.56 -5.14 -23.04
CA ASN A 309 -17.82 -5.08 -23.77
C ASN A 309 -17.73 -4.00 -24.86
N PRO A 310 -17.82 -4.34 -26.17
CA PRO A 310 -17.70 -3.37 -27.25
C PRO A 310 -18.77 -2.27 -27.22
N SER A 311 -19.99 -2.56 -26.75
CA SER A 311 -21.06 -1.55 -26.67
C SER A 311 -20.76 -0.50 -25.61
N ASP A 312 -20.25 -0.96 -24.46
CA ASP A 312 -19.96 -0.10 -23.32
C ASP A 312 -18.75 0.77 -23.65
N LEU A 313 -17.71 0.19 -24.24
CA LEU A 313 -16.55 0.95 -24.72
C LEU A 313 -16.94 2.00 -25.76
N ALA A 314 -17.79 1.67 -26.74
CA ALA A 314 -18.23 2.64 -27.74
C ALA A 314 -19.06 3.78 -27.11
N SER A 315 -19.91 3.46 -26.14
CA SER A 315 -20.69 4.44 -25.38
C SER A 315 -19.78 5.36 -24.56
N ASP A 316 -18.80 4.80 -23.85
CA ASP A 316 -17.86 5.53 -23.01
C ASP A 316 -16.98 6.46 -23.84
N LEU A 317 -16.45 5.99 -24.96
CA LEU A 317 -15.67 6.81 -25.89
C LEU A 317 -16.50 7.95 -26.49
N SER A 318 -17.75 7.69 -26.89
CA SER A 318 -18.64 8.74 -27.41
C SER A 318 -18.93 9.79 -26.34
N SER A 319 -19.24 9.36 -25.12
CA SER A 319 -19.48 10.24 -23.98
C SER A 319 -18.25 11.08 -23.64
N ALA A 320 -17.07 10.46 -23.65
CA ALA A 320 -15.77 11.08 -23.38
C ALA A 320 -15.40 12.13 -24.43
N VAL A 321 -15.56 11.85 -25.72
CA VAL A 321 -15.32 12.83 -26.80
C VAL A 321 -16.22 14.05 -26.61
N ALA A 322 -17.51 13.84 -26.34
CA ALA A 322 -18.42 14.95 -26.05
C ALA A 322 -18.00 15.74 -24.80
N SER A 323 -17.40 15.09 -23.79
CA SER A 323 -16.95 15.74 -22.56
C SER A 323 -15.73 16.61 -22.83
N GLY A 324 -14.78 16.09 -23.61
CA GLY A 324 -13.59 16.84 -23.98
C GLY A 324 -13.91 18.07 -24.84
N VAL A 325 -14.79 17.93 -25.83
CA VAL A 325 -15.24 19.07 -26.64
C VAL A 325 -15.92 20.13 -25.76
N HIS A 326 -16.77 19.71 -24.82
CA HIS A 326 -17.44 20.63 -23.90
C HIS A 326 -16.45 21.38 -23.00
N ALA A 327 -15.48 20.68 -22.41
CA ALA A 327 -14.46 21.28 -21.56
C ALA A 327 -13.60 22.28 -22.36
N ALA A 328 -13.06 21.86 -23.51
CA ALA A 328 -12.22 22.71 -24.36
C ALA A 328 -12.95 23.99 -24.84
N LEU A 329 -14.23 23.89 -25.21
CA LEU A 329 -15.02 25.08 -25.58
C LEU A 329 -15.25 26.01 -24.38
N THR A 330 -15.46 25.44 -23.19
CA THR A 330 -15.59 26.23 -21.95
C THR A 330 -14.30 26.99 -21.67
N ASP A 331 -13.13 26.35 -21.82
CA ASP A 331 -11.82 26.97 -21.62
C ASP A 331 -11.53 28.09 -22.63
N LEU A 332 -12.08 27.98 -23.85
CA LEU A 332 -12.01 29.02 -24.88
C LEU A 332 -13.03 30.16 -24.67
N GLY A 333 -13.82 30.12 -23.59
CA GLY A 333 -14.76 31.18 -23.22
C GLY A 333 -16.16 31.04 -23.82
N PHE A 334 -16.50 29.90 -24.42
CA PHE A 334 -17.86 29.65 -24.89
C PHE A 334 -18.76 29.25 -23.71
N THR A 335 -19.94 29.87 -23.61
CA THR A 335 -20.95 29.45 -22.62
C THR A 335 -21.63 28.18 -23.10
N MET A 336 -21.30 27.05 -22.47
CA MET A 336 -21.90 25.76 -22.77
C MET A 336 -22.97 25.43 -21.73
N PRO A 337 -24.11 24.81 -22.11
CA PRO A 337 -25.10 24.32 -21.14
C PRO A 337 -24.43 23.34 -20.17
N GLN A 338 -24.69 23.48 -18.87
CA GLN A 338 -24.14 22.57 -17.87
C GLN A 338 -24.52 21.13 -18.23
N ARG A 339 -23.53 20.32 -18.57
CA ARG A 339 -23.75 18.90 -18.81
C ARG A 339 -24.06 18.23 -17.48
N ALA A 340 -24.89 17.18 -17.52
CA ALA A 340 -24.95 16.23 -16.42
C ALA A 340 -23.50 15.77 -16.09
N PRO A 341 -23.17 15.46 -14.83
CA PRO A 341 -21.82 15.05 -14.44
C PRO A 341 -21.25 14.04 -15.44
N ALA A 342 -19.96 14.19 -15.78
CA ALA A 342 -19.27 13.24 -16.64
C ALA A 342 -19.60 11.81 -16.20
N ALA A 343 -19.87 10.93 -17.17
CA ALA A 343 -20.00 9.50 -16.89
C ALA A 343 -18.81 9.10 -16.01
N SER A 344 -19.15 8.56 -14.84
CA SER A 344 -18.32 8.45 -13.67
C SER A 344 -16.88 8.02 -13.96
N ALA A 345 -15.91 8.76 -13.43
CA ALA A 345 -14.67 8.13 -13.01
C ALA A 345 -14.99 7.15 -11.87
N PRO A 346 -14.31 5.99 -11.82
CA PRO A 346 -14.52 4.81 -12.67
C PRO A 346 -15.86 4.11 -12.36
N ALA A 347 -16.14 3.02 -13.10
CA ALA A 347 -17.28 2.12 -12.97
C ALA A 347 -17.89 2.07 -11.55
N THR A 348 -19.22 2.24 -11.51
CA THR A 348 -20.01 1.99 -10.29
C THR A 348 -19.70 0.59 -9.78
N ILE A 349 -18.94 0.49 -8.69
CA ILE A 349 -18.77 -0.75 -7.94
C ILE A 349 -20.13 -1.06 -7.31
N THR A 350 -20.97 -1.79 -8.04
CA THR A 350 -22.12 -2.46 -7.43
C THR A 350 -21.65 -3.84 -6.96
N ALA A 351 -20.69 -3.86 -6.02
CA ALA A 351 -20.35 -5.08 -5.31
C ALA A 351 -21.55 -5.43 -4.42
N LYS A 352 -22.37 -6.37 -4.88
CA LYS A 352 -23.38 -7.02 -4.05
C LYS A 352 -22.64 -7.56 -2.83
N ALA A 353 -22.98 -7.06 -1.63
CA ALA A 353 -22.40 -7.51 -0.37
C ALA A 353 -22.54 -9.03 -0.26
N THR A 354 -21.48 -9.76 -0.62
CA THR A 354 -21.46 -11.20 -0.46
C THR A 354 -20.88 -11.43 0.92
N LYS A 355 -21.76 -11.65 1.89
CA LYS A 355 -21.42 -12.09 3.23
C LYS A 355 -20.59 -13.37 3.06
N ALA A 356 -19.28 -13.30 3.31
CA ALA A 356 -18.42 -14.47 3.30
C ALA A 356 -18.98 -15.46 4.34
N ALA A 357 -19.50 -16.58 3.86
CA ALA A 357 -19.88 -17.69 4.73
C ALA A 357 -18.60 -18.34 5.27
N PRO A 358 -18.56 -18.77 6.54
CA PRO A 358 -17.40 -19.44 7.09
C PRO A 358 -17.23 -20.79 6.37
N ARG A 359 -16.16 -20.93 5.59
CA ARG A 359 -15.74 -22.25 5.12
C ARG A 359 -14.93 -22.90 6.24
N GLY A 360 -15.55 -23.89 6.87
CA GLY A 360 -14.92 -24.75 7.84
C GLY A 360 -13.72 -25.51 7.26
N ASP A 361 -12.81 -25.82 8.17
CA ASP A 361 -11.58 -26.57 8.02
C ASP A 361 -11.61 -27.69 6.96
N SER A 362 -10.57 -27.72 6.12
CA SER A 362 -9.73 -28.91 5.90
C SER A 362 -8.72 -28.67 4.78
N ALA A 363 -7.49 -28.31 5.14
CA ALA A 363 -6.29 -28.66 4.37
C ALA A 363 -5.04 -28.53 5.24
N THR A 364 -4.77 -29.56 6.05
CA THR A 364 -3.47 -29.77 6.69
C THR A 364 -2.41 -30.04 5.61
N ALA A 365 -1.69 -29.01 5.18
CA ALA A 365 -0.43 -29.16 4.47
C ALA A 365 0.70 -29.29 5.50
N ARG A 366 1.11 -30.54 5.72
CA ARG A 366 2.19 -30.94 6.62
C ARG A 366 3.54 -30.43 6.08
N VAL A 367 4.07 -29.34 6.63
CA VAL A 367 5.44 -28.90 6.38
C VAL A 367 6.39 -29.90 7.03
N ARG A 368 7.11 -30.65 6.21
CA ARG A 368 8.21 -31.54 6.62
C ARG A 368 9.43 -30.64 6.83
N GLY A 369 10.00 -30.66 8.03
CA GLY A 369 11.12 -29.81 8.43
C GLY A 369 12.33 -29.95 7.49
N ALA A 370 12.83 -28.81 7.03
CA ALA A 370 14.14 -28.72 6.39
C ALA A 370 15.20 -28.59 7.49
N GLU A 371 16.02 -29.64 7.63
CA GLU A 371 17.26 -29.60 8.40
C GLU A 371 18.20 -28.55 7.81
N THR A 372 18.66 -27.65 8.68
CA THR A 372 19.72 -26.69 8.41
C THR A 372 21.05 -27.41 8.22
N ARG A 373 21.64 -27.26 7.04
CA ARG A 373 23.02 -27.68 6.73
C ARG A 373 23.96 -26.51 7.07
N PRO A 374 24.98 -26.67 7.94
CA PRO A 374 25.90 -25.57 8.22
C PRO A 374 26.86 -25.34 7.05
N SER A 375 27.03 -24.08 6.67
CA SER A 375 28.04 -23.62 5.71
C SER A 375 29.46 -23.81 6.24
N ALA A 376 30.38 -24.12 5.33
CA ALA A 376 31.78 -24.37 5.60
C ALA A 376 32.54 -23.04 5.78
N SER A 377 32.65 -22.57 7.03
CA SER A 377 33.70 -21.60 7.41
C SER A 377 34.22 -21.76 8.85
N ASP A 378 33.61 -22.58 9.71
CA ASP A 378 34.05 -22.75 11.11
C ASP A 378 34.74 -24.10 11.39
N ARG A 379 35.76 -24.44 10.61
CA ARG A 379 36.65 -25.58 10.90
C ARG A 379 38.11 -25.22 10.80
N ALA A 380 38.55 -24.26 11.61
CA ALA A 380 39.98 -24.03 11.83
C ALA A 380 40.31 -23.39 13.18
N ALA A 381 39.70 -23.84 14.29
CA ALA A 381 40.25 -23.58 15.63
C ALA A 381 39.54 -24.45 16.67
N ALA A 382 40.08 -25.63 16.95
CA ALA A 382 40.04 -26.32 18.24
C ALA A 382 40.27 -27.82 18.02
N ARG A 383 41.47 -28.30 18.37
CA ARG A 383 41.73 -29.62 18.98
C ARG A 383 43.24 -29.85 19.06
N SER A 384 43.85 -29.40 20.15
CA SER A 384 45.10 -29.92 20.68
C SER A 384 44.84 -30.40 22.10
N GLY A 385 44.87 -31.72 22.29
CA GLY A 385 44.72 -32.42 23.57
C GLY A 385 45.19 -33.87 23.42
N PRO A 386 45.84 -34.45 24.44
CA PRO A 386 47.08 -35.21 24.23
C PRO A 386 46.88 -36.72 24.00
N ALA A 387 47.85 -37.28 23.27
CA ALA A 387 47.97 -38.70 22.96
C ALA A 387 48.28 -39.56 24.19
N ARG A 388 47.50 -40.63 24.39
CA ARG A 388 47.74 -41.68 25.38
C ARG A 388 48.04 -43.00 24.65
N ARG A 389 49.19 -43.57 24.97
CA ARG A 389 49.80 -44.79 24.39
C ARG A 389 48.93 -46.04 24.56
N PRO A 390 49.03 -47.05 23.65
CA PRO A 390 48.46 -48.37 23.86
C PRO A 390 49.44 -49.28 24.63
N GLY A 391 48.88 -50.11 25.52
CA GLY A 391 49.58 -51.20 26.18
C GLY A 391 49.39 -52.52 25.43
N ALA A 392 50.46 -53.30 25.33
CA ALA A 392 50.43 -54.74 25.10
C ALA A 392 51.55 -55.36 25.94
N GLY A 393 51.22 -56.41 26.69
CA GLY A 393 52.08 -57.01 27.70
C GLY A 393 52.99 -58.14 27.19
N THR A 394 54.09 -58.29 27.94
CA THR A 394 54.80 -59.53 28.35
C THR A 394 55.38 -60.49 27.30
N ALA A 395 56.72 -60.63 27.30
CA ALA A 395 57.41 -61.88 27.66
C ALA A 395 58.93 -61.68 27.86
N ARG A 396 59.46 -62.34 28.90
CA ARG A 396 60.87 -62.55 29.27
C ARG A 396 61.60 -63.43 28.23
N SER A 397 62.91 -63.22 28.02
CA SER A 397 63.96 -64.25 28.21
C SER A 397 65.39 -63.75 27.90
N ALA A 398 66.22 -63.79 28.94
CA ALA A 398 67.65 -64.13 29.07
C ALA A 398 68.66 -64.19 27.89
N ARG A 399 69.86 -63.66 28.18
CA ARG A 399 71.25 -64.07 27.80
C ARG A 399 71.58 -63.98 26.29
N ASN A 400 72.72 -63.47 25.83
CA ASN A 400 74.10 -63.37 26.33
C ASN A 400 74.72 -62.04 25.89
#